data_AF-K2SC65-F1
#
_entry.id   AF-K2SC65-F1
#
_cell.length_a   1.000
_cell.length_b   1.000
_cell.length_c   1.000
_cell.angle_alpha   90.00
_cell.angle_beta   90.00
_cell.angle_gamma   90.00
#
_symmetry.space_group_name_H-M   'P 1'
#
loop_
_entity.id
_entity.type
_entity.pdbx_description
1 polymer ?
#
loop_
_entity_poly.entity_id
_entity_poly.type
_entity_poly.pdbx_seq_one_letter_code
_entity_poly.pdbx_strand_id
1 'polypeptide(L)'
;MADNPAARPANIVPEIPTHNPGLIGPYGTSRLYNQSFDNLAYGILQHGIVFGLAFGLRWFQPRKALDLYYLSTLFSLTAIAAAIVFLWDRNPITVLKFNFFLEHEAIEYLIAFKVVLAPRLVARHPGWTLLLCWMVLSLVTVAVSLTDHYKHGADIVVWGAFSSDTALAAAGVKLVWTWATHKEVVEPFSRRTREIRKRLLRVDAMAGLAMVAHGVATMPVPILYTLVIYDNLSPDWYSYAWFAVFVAFLPAIGLPRGAFPDIEWAYHAEALGGSANSSKTTHAVEELPKAL
;
A
#
# COMPACT_ATOMS: atom_id res chain seq x y z
N MET A 1 12.05 -5.21 -63.18
CA MET A 1 10.59 -4.97 -63.10
C MET A 1 10.33 -4.27 -61.78
N ALA A 2 9.86 -3.03 -61.84
CA ALA A 2 9.57 -2.22 -60.66
C ALA A 2 8.31 -2.74 -59.96
N ASP A 3 8.38 -2.80 -58.63
CA ASP A 3 7.28 -3.17 -57.73
C ASP A 3 6.07 -2.26 -58.03
N ASN A 4 4.97 -2.80 -58.56
CA ASN A 4 3.79 -2.01 -58.91
C ASN A 4 2.97 -1.78 -57.62
N PRO A 5 2.93 -0.55 -57.07
CA PRO A 5 2.23 -0.27 -55.80
C PRO A 5 0.71 -0.48 -55.89
N ALA A 6 0.13 -0.57 -57.09
CA ALA A 6 -1.29 -0.87 -57.30
C ALA A 6 -1.63 -2.37 -57.24
N ALA A 7 -0.63 -3.26 -57.16
CA ALA A 7 -0.83 -4.71 -57.07
C ALA A 7 -0.83 -5.25 -55.62
N ARG A 8 -0.66 -4.39 -54.62
CA ARG A 8 -0.84 -4.80 -53.22
C ARG A 8 -2.33 -4.94 -52.96
N PRO A 9 -2.83 -6.10 -52.48
CA PRO A 9 -4.22 -6.19 -52.05
C PRO A 9 -4.48 -5.04 -51.08
N ALA A 10 -5.56 -4.28 -51.32
CA ALA A 10 -6.03 -3.31 -50.34
C ALA A 10 -6.05 -4.03 -49.00
N ASN A 11 -5.36 -3.51 -47.99
CA ASN A 11 -5.38 -4.06 -46.64
C ASN A 11 -6.82 -4.47 -46.36
N ILE A 12 -7.09 -5.78 -46.31
CA ILE A 12 -8.40 -6.28 -45.94
C ILE A 12 -8.48 -5.93 -44.47
N VAL A 13 -8.92 -4.70 -44.17
CA VAL A 13 -9.45 -4.38 -42.87
C VAL A 13 -10.65 -5.30 -42.77
N PRO A 14 -10.66 -6.31 -41.88
CA PRO A 14 -11.82 -7.15 -41.74
C PRO A 14 -12.98 -6.23 -41.32
N GLU A 15 -13.89 -5.95 -42.26
CA GLU A 15 -15.16 -5.31 -41.95
C GLU A 15 -15.92 -6.30 -41.09
N ILE A 16 -15.87 -6.09 -39.77
CA ILE A 16 -16.74 -6.81 -38.84
C ILE A 16 -18.15 -6.34 -39.17
N PRO A 17 -19.05 -7.20 -39.70
CA PRO A 17 -20.37 -6.79 -40.13
C PRO A 17 -21.16 -6.40 -38.88
N THR A 18 -21.27 -5.09 -38.63
CA THR A 18 -22.01 -4.53 -37.52
C THR A 18 -23.00 -3.52 -38.06
N HIS A 19 -24.26 -3.63 -37.61
CA HIS A 19 -25.31 -2.66 -37.92
C HIS A 19 -25.39 -1.56 -36.85
N ASN A 20 -24.45 -1.53 -35.89
CA ASN A 20 -24.45 -0.54 -34.82
C ASN A 20 -23.92 0.81 -35.36
N PRO A 21 -24.77 1.87 -35.44
CA PRO A 21 -24.36 3.17 -35.97
C PRO A 21 -23.22 3.82 -35.18
N GLY A 22 -23.06 3.45 -33.90
CA GLY A 22 -21.94 3.88 -33.07
C GLY A 22 -20.59 3.30 -33.49
N LEU A 23 -20.56 2.15 -34.17
CA LEU A 23 -19.33 1.46 -34.60
C LEU A 23 -19.05 1.57 -36.10
N ILE A 24 -19.95 2.22 -36.86
CA ILE A 24 -19.81 2.46 -38.31
C ILE A 24 -19.14 3.83 -38.58
N GLY A 25 -18.97 4.66 -37.55
CA GLY A 25 -18.31 5.98 -37.66
C GLY A 25 -16.81 5.91 -37.94
N PRO A 26 -16.11 7.06 -38.06
CA PRO A 26 -14.70 7.14 -38.49
C PRO A 26 -13.70 6.40 -37.58
N TYR A 27 -14.12 6.06 -36.36
CA TYR A 27 -13.33 5.28 -35.41
C TYR A 27 -13.70 3.78 -35.41
N GLY A 28 -14.71 3.35 -36.18
CA GLY A 28 -15.01 1.93 -36.39
C GLY A 28 -15.21 1.13 -35.09
N THR A 29 -14.70 -0.10 -35.09
CA THR A 29 -14.60 -0.96 -33.91
C THR A 29 -13.59 -0.47 -32.87
N SER A 30 -12.74 0.52 -33.18
CA SER A 30 -11.85 1.11 -32.16
C SER A 30 -12.61 1.89 -31.09
N ARG A 31 -13.87 2.28 -31.33
CA ARG A 31 -14.76 2.77 -30.26
C ARG A 31 -15.07 1.75 -29.16
N LEU A 32 -14.86 0.45 -29.42
CA LEU A 32 -14.93 -0.59 -28.38
C LEU A 32 -13.77 -0.46 -27.39
N TYR A 33 -12.63 0.06 -27.86
CA TYR A 33 -11.46 0.42 -27.05
C TYR A 33 -11.52 1.92 -26.76
N ASN A 34 -12.56 2.33 -26.03
CA ASN A 34 -12.69 3.72 -25.61
C ASN A 34 -11.65 4.04 -24.51
N GLN A 35 -11.43 5.33 -24.30
CA GLN A 35 -10.45 5.83 -23.32
C GLN A 35 -10.63 5.24 -21.91
N SER A 36 -11.84 4.87 -21.51
CA SER A 36 -12.11 4.22 -20.22
C SER A 36 -11.55 2.80 -20.14
N PHE A 37 -11.63 2.02 -21.22
CA PHE A 37 -11.00 0.71 -21.31
C PHE A 37 -9.48 0.80 -21.27
N ASP A 38 -8.90 1.78 -21.97
CA ASP A 38 -7.45 2.02 -21.93
C ASP A 38 -7.01 2.41 -20.52
N ASN A 39 -7.71 3.36 -19.88
CA ASN A 39 -7.43 3.79 -18.51
C ASN A 39 -7.51 2.63 -17.50
N LEU A 40 -8.52 1.76 -17.66
CA LEU A 40 -8.66 0.55 -16.83
C LEU A 40 -7.48 -0.41 -17.05
N ALA A 41 -7.13 -0.69 -18.31
CA ALA A 41 -6.01 -1.57 -18.62
C ALA A 41 -4.69 -1.03 -18.07
N TYR A 42 -4.45 0.28 -18.22
CA TYR A 42 -3.30 0.97 -17.63
C TYR A 42 -3.29 0.85 -16.10
N GLY A 43 -4.44 1.07 -15.44
CA GLY A 43 -4.52 0.97 -13.98
C GLY A 43 -4.25 -0.44 -13.45
N ILE A 44 -4.89 -1.45 -14.04
CA ILE A 44 -4.67 -2.85 -13.63
C ILE A 44 -3.21 -3.26 -13.89
N LEU A 45 -2.62 -2.86 -15.01
CA LEU A 45 -1.21 -3.14 -15.30
C LEU A 45 -0.28 -2.42 -14.32
N GLN A 46 -0.54 -1.15 -14.02
CA GLN A 46 0.24 -0.36 -13.06
C GLN A 46 0.22 -1.02 -11.68
N HIS A 47 -0.98 -1.34 -11.16
CA HIS A 47 -1.13 -2.04 -9.88
C HIS A 47 -0.39 -3.37 -9.90
N GLY A 48 -0.45 -4.10 -11.01
CA GLY A 48 0.19 -5.40 -11.16
C GLY A 48 1.71 -5.29 -11.10
N ILE A 49 2.28 -4.25 -11.70
CA ILE A 49 3.72 -3.95 -11.63
C ILE A 49 4.10 -3.52 -10.21
N VAL A 50 3.39 -2.55 -9.63
CA VAL A 50 3.73 -1.97 -8.32
C VAL A 50 3.64 -3.02 -7.22
N PHE A 51 2.51 -3.72 -7.09
CA PHE A 51 2.35 -4.77 -6.10
C PHE A 51 3.11 -6.05 -6.46
N GLY A 52 3.30 -6.34 -7.75
CA GLY A 52 4.14 -7.45 -8.20
C GLY A 52 5.60 -7.27 -7.79
N LEU A 53 6.15 -6.08 -7.94
CA LEU A 53 7.50 -5.73 -7.46
C LEU A 53 7.56 -5.73 -5.93
N ALA A 54 6.58 -5.14 -5.25
CA ALA A 54 6.53 -5.15 -3.79
C ALA A 54 6.50 -6.59 -3.24
N PHE A 55 5.62 -7.45 -3.75
CA PHE A 55 5.57 -8.84 -3.33
C PHE A 55 6.79 -9.64 -3.79
N GLY A 56 7.37 -9.32 -4.95
CA GLY A 56 8.62 -9.88 -5.44
C GLY A 56 9.79 -9.64 -4.48
N LEU A 57 9.91 -8.44 -3.90
CA LEU A 57 10.91 -8.11 -2.85
C LEU A 57 10.74 -8.93 -1.56
N ARG A 58 9.60 -9.59 -1.40
CA ARG A 58 9.30 -10.50 -0.29
C ARG A 58 9.09 -11.95 -0.75
N TRP A 59 9.63 -12.32 -1.92
CA TRP A 59 9.56 -13.68 -2.50
C TRP A 59 8.13 -14.22 -2.60
N PHE A 60 7.15 -13.33 -2.82
CA PHE A 60 5.72 -13.65 -2.85
C PHE A 60 5.21 -14.38 -1.60
N GLN A 61 5.89 -14.25 -0.46
CA GLN A 61 5.44 -14.84 0.80
C GLN A 61 4.42 -13.91 1.48
N PRO A 62 3.12 -14.28 1.54
CA PRO A 62 2.08 -13.36 2.02
C PRO A 62 2.32 -12.84 3.43
N ARG A 63 2.89 -13.69 4.31
CA ARG A 63 3.24 -13.30 5.68
C ARG A 63 4.31 -12.23 5.74
N LYS A 64 5.32 -12.29 4.85
CA LYS A 64 6.40 -11.29 4.77
C LYS A 64 5.93 -10.00 4.08
N ALA A 65 5.06 -10.12 3.09
CA ALA A 65 4.44 -8.97 2.42
C ALA A 65 3.51 -8.18 3.36
N LEU A 66 2.87 -8.87 4.31
CA LEU A 66 2.02 -8.27 5.33
C LEU A 66 2.77 -7.93 6.62
N ASP A 67 4.09 -7.99 6.66
CA ASP A 67 4.87 -7.59 7.83
C ASP A 67 4.70 -6.08 8.09
N LEU A 68 4.47 -5.67 9.35
CA LEU A 68 4.14 -4.27 9.66
C LEU A 68 5.31 -3.35 9.32
N TYR A 69 6.53 -3.80 9.58
CA TYR A 69 7.73 -3.05 9.26
C TYR A 69 7.85 -2.87 7.74
N TYR A 70 7.59 -3.93 6.97
CA TYR A 70 7.60 -3.86 5.51
C TYR A 70 6.51 -2.92 4.96
N LEU A 71 5.26 -3.05 5.44
CA LEU A 71 4.16 -2.20 5.01
C LEU A 71 4.41 -0.73 5.37
N SER A 72 4.96 -0.45 6.57
CA SER A 72 5.33 0.91 6.98
C SER A 72 6.45 1.47 6.09
N THR A 73 7.39 0.62 5.66
CA THR A 73 8.45 1.03 4.72
C THR A 73 7.86 1.35 3.34
N LEU A 74 6.97 0.51 2.82
CA LEU A 74 6.28 0.77 1.55
C LEU A 74 5.49 2.07 1.62
N PHE A 75 4.75 2.29 2.71
CA PHE A 75 4.05 3.54 2.98
C PHE A 75 4.98 4.75 3.01
N SER A 76 6.15 4.66 3.65
CA SER A 76 7.12 5.75 3.59
C SER A 76 7.67 6.00 2.18
N LEU A 77 7.88 4.93 1.40
CA LEU A 77 8.37 5.04 0.03
C LEU A 77 7.33 5.66 -0.91
N THR A 78 6.04 5.43 -0.69
CA THR A 78 5.00 6.07 -1.50
C THR A 78 4.99 7.58 -1.27
N ALA A 79 5.32 8.11 -0.08
CA ALA A 79 5.45 9.56 0.07
C ALA A 79 6.58 10.16 -0.80
N ILE A 80 7.72 9.45 -0.91
CA ILE A 80 8.83 9.86 -1.78
C ILE A 80 8.42 9.74 -3.26
N ALA A 81 7.79 8.62 -3.63
CA ALA A 81 7.32 8.39 -4.99
C ALA A 81 6.26 9.42 -5.41
N ALA A 82 5.37 9.82 -4.50
CA ALA A 82 4.37 10.86 -4.74
C ALA A 82 5.05 12.17 -5.16
N ALA A 83 6.05 12.63 -4.40
CA ALA A 83 6.79 13.84 -4.75
C ALA A 83 7.42 13.75 -6.15
N ILE A 84 8.00 12.59 -6.50
CA ILE A 84 8.60 12.37 -7.83
C ILE A 84 7.52 12.42 -8.93
N VAL A 85 6.41 11.69 -8.77
CA VAL A 85 5.31 11.64 -9.74
C VAL A 85 4.71 13.03 -9.96
N PHE A 86 4.51 13.81 -8.90
CA PHE A 86 3.96 15.16 -8.97
C PHE A 86 4.92 16.19 -9.56
N LEU A 87 6.24 16.01 -9.40
CA LEU A 87 7.25 16.85 -10.05
C LEU A 87 7.42 16.51 -11.54
N TRP A 88 7.34 15.23 -11.88
CA TRP A 88 7.50 14.72 -13.24
C TRP A 88 6.30 15.06 -14.13
N ASP A 89 5.09 14.81 -13.63
CA ASP A 89 3.84 15.12 -14.32
C ASP A 89 3.17 16.31 -13.63
N ARG A 90 3.24 17.49 -14.26
CA ARG A 90 2.62 18.71 -13.73
C ARG A 90 1.13 18.83 -14.05
N ASN A 91 0.57 17.92 -14.85
CA ASN A 91 -0.86 17.93 -15.11
C ASN A 91 -1.61 17.58 -13.82
N PRO A 92 -2.59 18.39 -13.40
CA PRO A 92 -3.16 18.27 -12.06
C PRO A 92 -3.94 16.96 -11.86
N ILE A 93 -4.55 16.44 -12.93
CA ILE A 93 -5.41 15.26 -12.87
C ILE A 93 -5.04 14.32 -14.02
N THR A 94 -4.36 13.22 -13.69
CA THR A 94 -4.02 12.16 -14.64
C THR A 94 -4.33 10.80 -14.05
N VAL A 95 -4.61 9.83 -14.93
CA VAL A 95 -4.90 8.44 -14.57
C VAL A 95 -3.76 7.84 -13.75
N LEU A 96 -2.51 8.15 -14.12
CA LEU A 96 -1.31 7.75 -13.38
C LEU A 96 -1.37 8.19 -11.91
N LYS A 97 -1.73 9.46 -11.66
CA LYS A 97 -1.83 10.01 -10.30
C LYS A 97 -2.97 9.40 -9.51
N PHE A 98 -4.13 9.18 -10.14
CA PHE A 98 -5.25 8.49 -9.48
C PHE A 98 -4.90 7.07 -9.09
N ASN A 99 -4.32 6.30 -10.00
CA ASN A 99 -3.89 4.94 -9.70
C ASN A 99 -2.79 4.91 -8.62
N PHE A 100 -1.89 5.89 -8.63
CA PHE A 100 -0.89 6.03 -7.59
C PHE A 100 -1.50 6.28 -6.20
N PHE A 101 -2.53 7.14 -6.10
CA PHE A 101 -3.25 7.34 -4.85
C PHE A 101 -3.97 6.06 -4.41
N LEU A 102 -4.64 5.36 -5.32
CA LEU A 102 -5.28 4.08 -4.98
C LEU A 102 -4.28 3.04 -4.46
N GLU A 103 -3.05 3.02 -5.00
CA GLU A 103 -1.97 2.16 -4.49
C GLU A 103 -1.50 2.58 -3.10
N HIS A 104 -1.38 3.88 -2.87
CA HIS A 104 -1.05 4.45 -1.56
C HIS A 104 -2.11 4.08 -0.51
N GLU A 105 -3.38 4.37 -0.80
CA GLU A 105 -4.54 4.05 0.05
C GLU A 105 -4.62 2.54 0.34
N ALA A 106 -4.34 1.69 -0.64
CA ALA A 106 -4.34 0.25 -0.45
C ALA A 106 -3.30 -0.21 0.59
N ILE A 107 -2.13 0.42 0.64
CA ILE A 107 -1.11 0.12 1.67
C ILE A 107 -1.62 0.56 3.05
N GLU A 108 -2.24 1.73 3.15
CA GLU A 108 -2.81 2.24 4.41
C GLU A 108 -3.90 1.32 4.94
N TYR A 109 -4.81 0.88 4.06
CA TYR A 109 -5.83 -0.10 4.41
C TYR A 109 -5.24 -1.43 4.85
N LEU A 110 -4.17 -1.92 4.20
CA LEU A 110 -3.50 -3.14 4.64
C LEU A 110 -2.93 -3.01 6.05
N ILE A 111 -2.34 -1.85 6.39
CA ILE A 111 -1.87 -1.54 7.74
C ILE A 111 -3.07 -1.54 8.71
N ALA A 112 -4.14 -0.82 8.37
CA ALA A 112 -5.34 -0.73 9.21
C ALA A 112 -6.03 -2.10 9.42
N PHE A 113 -6.11 -2.93 8.38
CA PHE A 113 -6.65 -4.29 8.47
C PHE A 113 -5.82 -5.17 9.39
N LYS A 114 -4.49 -5.09 9.26
CA LYS A 114 -3.56 -5.86 10.08
C LYS A 114 -3.60 -5.42 11.54
N VAL A 115 -3.68 -4.11 11.80
CA VAL A 115 -3.52 -3.56 13.14
C VAL A 115 -4.86 -3.49 13.86
N VAL A 116 -5.90 -2.93 13.25
CA VAL A 116 -7.18 -2.60 13.92
C VAL A 116 -8.32 -3.50 13.48
N LEU A 117 -8.64 -3.53 12.17
CA LEU A 117 -9.94 -4.02 11.70
C LEU A 117 -10.07 -5.54 11.81
N ALA A 118 -9.05 -6.29 11.38
CA ALA A 118 -9.13 -7.75 11.33
C ALA A 118 -7.79 -8.47 11.63
N PRO A 119 -7.05 -8.13 12.71
CA PRO A 119 -5.71 -8.67 12.99
C PRO A 119 -5.66 -10.20 12.99
N ARG A 120 -6.69 -10.85 13.54
CA ARG A 120 -6.79 -12.32 13.59
C ARG A 120 -7.02 -12.94 12.22
N LEU A 121 -7.79 -12.28 11.35
CA LEU A 121 -8.03 -12.74 9.98
C LEU A 121 -6.75 -12.66 9.16
N VAL A 122 -6.04 -11.53 9.25
CA VAL A 122 -4.76 -11.31 8.55
C VAL A 122 -3.71 -12.32 9.00
N ALA A 123 -3.63 -12.61 10.30
CA ALA A 123 -2.68 -13.59 10.84
C ALA A 123 -2.99 -15.02 10.37
N ARG A 124 -4.27 -15.41 10.30
CA ARG A 124 -4.69 -16.76 9.91
C ARG A 124 -4.68 -16.98 8.39
N HIS A 125 -5.09 -15.97 7.62
CA HIS A 125 -5.31 -16.08 6.18
C HIS A 125 -4.65 -14.92 5.41
N PRO A 126 -3.30 -14.81 5.47
CA PRO A 126 -2.58 -13.69 4.85
C PRO A 126 -2.75 -13.65 3.33
N GLY A 127 -2.73 -14.81 2.65
CA GLY A 127 -2.94 -14.88 1.20
C GLY A 127 -4.33 -14.43 0.76
N TRP A 128 -5.38 -14.87 1.47
CA TRP A 128 -6.76 -14.44 1.18
C TRP A 128 -6.98 -12.96 1.48
N THR A 129 -6.31 -12.43 2.51
CA THR A 129 -6.35 -10.98 2.80
C THR A 129 -5.79 -10.20 1.63
N LEU A 130 -4.60 -10.57 1.12
CA LEU A 130 -4.00 -9.92 -0.03
C LEU A 130 -4.86 -10.03 -1.29
N LEU A 131 -5.45 -11.22 -1.54
CA LEU A 131 -6.36 -11.40 -2.67
C LEU A 131 -7.60 -10.52 -2.56
N LEU A 132 -8.22 -10.44 -1.39
CA LEU A 132 -9.39 -9.58 -1.16
C LEU A 132 -9.04 -8.11 -1.40
N CYS A 133 -7.92 -7.63 -0.85
CA CYS A 133 -7.45 -6.27 -1.07
C CYS A 133 -7.17 -6.01 -2.56
N TRP A 134 -6.59 -6.99 -3.26
CA TRP A 134 -6.37 -6.90 -4.71
C TRP A 134 -7.68 -6.81 -5.51
N MET A 135 -8.68 -7.60 -5.14
CA MET A 135 -10.01 -7.57 -5.76
C MET A 135 -10.71 -6.23 -5.51
N VAL A 136 -10.64 -5.72 -4.28
CA VAL A 136 -11.22 -4.41 -3.92
C VAL A 136 -10.52 -3.29 -4.68
N LEU A 137 -9.18 -3.28 -4.71
CA LEU A 137 -8.41 -2.30 -5.49
C LEU A 137 -8.84 -2.31 -6.95
N SER A 138 -8.87 -3.50 -7.57
CA SER A 138 -9.28 -3.66 -8.97
C SER A 138 -10.71 -3.15 -9.22
N LEU A 139 -11.64 -3.41 -8.29
CA LEU A 139 -13.02 -2.93 -8.40
C LEU A 139 -13.10 -1.40 -8.30
N VAL A 140 -12.31 -0.78 -7.41
CA VAL A 140 -12.23 0.67 -7.30
C VAL A 140 -11.60 1.27 -8.56
N THR A 141 -10.55 0.66 -9.12
CA THR A 141 -9.96 1.07 -10.40
C THR A 141 -10.99 1.01 -11.54
N VAL A 142 -11.86 0.00 -11.57
CA VAL A 142 -12.99 -0.07 -12.51
C VAL A 142 -13.93 1.12 -12.31
N ALA A 143 -14.35 1.40 -11.07
CA ALA A 143 -15.25 2.52 -10.78
C ALA A 143 -14.64 3.88 -11.19
N VAL A 144 -13.35 4.10 -10.91
CA VAL A 144 -12.63 5.32 -11.28
C VAL A 144 -12.44 5.43 -12.79
N SER A 145 -12.17 4.33 -13.50
CA SER A 145 -11.90 4.34 -14.94
C SER A 145 -13.17 4.49 -15.79
N LEU A 146 -14.32 4.02 -15.28
CA LEU A 146 -15.61 4.04 -15.98
C LEU A 146 -16.44 5.30 -15.71
N THR A 147 -16.04 6.17 -14.80
CA THR A 147 -16.78 7.42 -14.57
C THR A 147 -16.49 8.42 -15.69
N ASP A 148 -17.55 8.87 -16.36
CA ASP A 148 -17.47 9.86 -17.43
C ASP A 148 -16.79 11.13 -16.89
N HIS A 149 -15.59 11.39 -17.41
CA HIS A 149 -14.76 12.57 -17.11
C HIS A 149 -14.34 12.68 -15.64
N TYR A 150 -13.08 12.29 -15.36
CA TYR A 150 -12.17 12.61 -14.25
C TYR A 150 -12.67 13.22 -12.91
N LYS A 151 -13.69 14.07 -12.88
CA LYS A 151 -14.30 14.68 -11.68
C LYS A 151 -14.84 13.65 -10.70
N HIS A 152 -15.71 12.74 -11.13
CA HIS A 152 -16.27 11.74 -10.21
C HIS A 152 -15.25 10.67 -9.77
N GLY A 153 -14.31 10.32 -10.65
CA GLY A 153 -13.17 9.50 -10.27
C GLY A 153 -12.29 10.18 -9.22
N ALA A 154 -12.08 11.49 -9.33
CA ALA A 154 -11.35 12.26 -8.32
C ALA A 154 -12.08 12.29 -6.98
N ASP A 155 -13.40 12.44 -6.96
CA ASP A 155 -14.18 12.37 -5.72
C ASP A 155 -13.97 11.03 -5.01
N ILE A 156 -14.01 9.91 -5.75
CA ILE A 156 -13.77 8.56 -5.19
C ILE A 156 -12.38 8.48 -4.56
N VAL A 157 -11.34 8.93 -5.26
CA VAL A 157 -9.95 8.89 -4.77
C VAL A 157 -9.77 9.81 -3.55
N VAL A 158 -10.32 11.03 -3.59
CA VAL A 158 -10.16 12.01 -2.51
C VAL A 158 -10.85 11.56 -1.22
N TRP A 159 -12.08 11.03 -1.32
CA TRP A 159 -12.77 10.46 -0.17
C TRP A 159 -12.20 9.11 0.25
N GLY A 160 -11.67 8.33 -0.70
CA GLY A 160 -10.87 7.13 -0.46
C GLY A 160 -9.67 7.43 0.45
N ALA A 161 -8.84 8.39 0.05
CA ALA A 161 -7.72 8.91 0.83
C ALA A 161 -8.12 9.36 2.23
N PHE A 162 -9.21 10.12 2.38
CA PHE A 162 -9.71 10.50 3.70
C PHE A 162 -9.97 9.29 4.61
N SER A 163 -10.66 8.29 4.06
CA SER A 163 -11.05 7.10 4.79
C SER A 163 -9.86 6.19 5.11
N SER A 164 -8.90 6.05 4.20
CA SER A 164 -7.67 5.28 4.42
C SER A 164 -6.76 5.96 5.43
N ASP A 165 -6.60 7.28 5.37
CA ASP A 165 -5.84 8.09 6.33
C ASP A 165 -6.42 8.00 7.75
N THR A 166 -7.76 8.04 7.85
CA THR A 166 -8.45 7.88 9.14
C THR A 166 -8.22 6.47 9.71
N ALA A 167 -8.29 5.44 8.85
CA ALA A 167 -8.02 4.07 9.26
C ALA A 167 -6.55 3.87 9.67
N LEU A 168 -5.62 4.53 8.98
CA LEU A 168 -4.19 4.55 9.30
C LEU A 168 -3.92 5.26 10.62
N ALA A 169 -4.54 6.41 10.87
CA ALA A 169 -4.44 7.12 12.15
C ALA A 169 -4.98 6.25 13.29
N ALA A 170 -6.11 5.57 13.11
CA ALA A 170 -6.64 4.62 14.10
C ALA A 170 -5.66 3.46 14.36
N ALA A 171 -4.98 2.96 13.33
CA ALA A 171 -3.92 1.98 13.48
C ALA A 171 -2.75 2.51 14.30
N GLY A 172 -2.30 3.73 14.00
CA GLY A 172 -1.24 4.39 14.75
C GLY A 172 -1.58 4.58 16.23
N VAL A 173 -2.80 5.05 16.53
CA VAL A 173 -3.31 5.16 17.91
C VAL A 173 -3.27 3.80 18.61
N LYS A 174 -3.70 2.73 17.94
CA LYS A 174 -3.68 1.38 18.52
C LYS A 174 -2.27 0.90 18.84
N LEU A 175 -1.28 1.17 17.99
CA LEU A 175 0.13 0.81 18.24
C LEU A 175 0.69 1.55 19.45
N VAL A 176 0.46 2.87 19.54
CA VAL A 176 0.86 3.70 20.68
C VAL A 176 0.16 3.24 21.97
N TRP A 177 -1.14 2.95 21.90
CA TRP A 177 -1.92 2.45 23.02
C TRP A 177 -1.41 1.10 23.54
N THR A 178 -1.05 0.20 22.61
CA THR A 178 -0.50 -1.13 22.96
C THR A 178 0.83 -0.99 23.69
N TRP A 179 1.69 -0.07 23.24
CA TRP A 179 2.92 0.26 23.94
C TRP A 179 2.65 0.85 25.33
N ALA A 180 1.72 1.80 25.45
CA ALA A 180 1.38 2.45 26.73
C ALA A 180 0.77 1.50 27.77
N THR A 181 -0.03 0.52 27.32
CA THR A 181 -0.77 -0.38 28.23
C THR A 181 -0.06 -1.69 28.55
N HIS A 182 1.01 -2.05 27.85
CA HIS A 182 1.79 -3.29 28.07
C HIS A 182 0.95 -4.60 28.10
N LYS A 183 -0.28 -4.60 27.56
CA LYS A 183 -1.32 -5.58 27.93
C LYS A 183 -1.30 -6.94 27.22
N GLU A 184 -0.40 -7.21 26.29
CA GLU A 184 -0.35 -8.54 25.66
C GLU A 184 0.60 -9.50 26.38
N VAL A 185 0.02 -10.22 27.36
CA VAL A 185 0.41 -11.53 27.90
C VAL A 185 1.87 -11.65 28.35
N VAL A 186 2.06 -11.47 29.65
CA VAL A 186 3.28 -11.78 30.39
C VAL A 186 3.34 -13.30 30.56
N GLU A 187 3.94 -14.00 29.60
CA GLU A 187 4.59 -15.27 29.90
C GLU A 187 5.96 -15.01 30.55
N PRO A 188 6.44 -15.89 31.45
CA PRO A 188 7.68 -15.71 32.19
C PRO A 188 8.89 -15.99 31.28
N PHE A 189 9.12 -15.13 30.29
CA PHE A 189 10.29 -15.22 29.42
C PHE A 189 11.54 -14.59 30.04
N SER A 190 12.70 -15.07 29.57
CA SER A 190 14.04 -14.61 29.97
C SER A 190 14.19 -13.08 29.86
N ARG A 191 15.05 -12.49 30.71
CA ARG A 191 15.31 -11.04 30.78
C ARG A 191 15.66 -10.43 29.41
N ARG A 192 16.41 -11.16 28.57
CA ARG A 192 16.84 -10.74 27.23
C ARG A 192 15.67 -10.63 26.24
N THR A 193 14.76 -11.60 26.24
CA THR A 193 13.55 -11.60 25.38
C THR A 193 12.62 -10.44 25.75
N ARG A 194 12.53 -10.11 27.05
CA ARG A 194 11.72 -8.98 27.55
C ARG A 194 12.25 -7.63 27.05
N GLU A 195 13.57 -7.45 27.00
CA GLU A 195 14.19 -6.22 26.51
C GLU A 195 14.02 -6.03 25.01
N ILE A 196 14.18 -7.09 24.22
CA ILE A 196 13.93 -7.07 22.76
C ILE A 196 12.47 -6.71 22.48
N ARG A 197 11.53 -7.35 23.17
CA ARG A 197 10.09 -7.08 23.00
C ARG A 197 9.72 -5.64 23.36
N LYS A 198 10.33 -5.08 24.42
CA LYS A 198 10.14 -3.65 24.77
C LYS A 198 10.66 -2.72 23.68
N ARG A 199 11.80 -3.05 23.04
CA ARG A 199 12.34 -2.28 21.91
C ARG A 199 11.41 -2.36 20.70
N LEU A 200 10.90 -3.54 20.36
CA LEU A 200 9.95 -3.74 19.27
C LEU A 200 8.65 -2.94 19.47
N LEU A 201 8.05 -3.01 20.66
CA LEU A 201 6.85 -2.21 20.97
C LEU A 201 7.10 -0.69 20.88
N ARG A 202 8.30 -0.22 21.21
CA ARG A 202 8.67 1.20 21.03
C ARG A 202 8.79 1.56 19.55
N VAL A 203 9.40 0.71 18.74
CA VAL A 203 9.52 0.92 17.29
C VAL A 203 8.12 0.98 16.65
N ASP A 204 7.25 0.03 17.00
CA ASP A 204 5.86 0.01 16.54
C ASP A 204 5.09 1.27 16.99
N ALA A 205 5.31 1.75 18.22
CA ALA A 205 4.70 2.97 18.70
C ALA A 205 5.23 4.23 17.96
N MET A 206 6.52 4.29 17.63
CA MET A 206 7.07 5.39 16.83
C MET A 206 6.52 5.39 15.42
N ALA A 207 6.41 4.22 14.78
CA ALA A 207 5.71 4.07 13.51
C ALA A 207 4.23 4.49 13.65
N GLY A 208 3.59 4.14 14.76
CA GLY A 208 2.22 4.55 15.06
C GLY A 208 2.06 6.06 15.23
N LEU A 209 3.00 6.76 15.88
CA LEU A 209 2.98 8.22 15.96
C LEU A 209 3.09 8.88 14.60
N ALA A 210 3.96 8.36 13.72
CA ALA A 210 4.09 8.83 12.35
C ALA A 210 2.77 8.64 11.56
N MET A 211 2.14 7.47 11.69
CA MET A 211 0.84 7.18 11.07
C MET A 211 -0.27 8.13 11.54
N VAL A 212 -0.31 8.45 12.85
CA VAL A 212 -1.25 9.44 13.40
C VAL A 212 -0.97 10.82 12.87
N ALA A 213 0.30 11.25 12.86
CA ALA A 213 0.68 12.58 12.39
C ALA A 213 0.31 12.77 10.91
N HIS A 214 0.58 11.76 10.06
CA HIS A 214 0.16 11.75 8.67
C HIS A 214 -1.36 11.83 8.54
N GLY A 215 -2.10 10.89 9.12
CA GLY A 215 -3.55 10.81 8.93
C GLY A 215 -4.31 12.01 9.49
N VAL A 216 -3.78 12.69 10.53
CA VAL A 216 -4.35 13.96 11.02
C VAL A 216 -4.02 15.13 10.09
N ALA A 217 -2.79 15.20 9.57
CA ALA A 217 -2.37 16.27 8.67
C ALA A 217 -3.12 16.26 7.34
N THR A 218 -3.58 15.09 6.89
CA THR A 218 -4.32 14.94 5.63
C THR A 218 -5.83 15.18 5.75
N MET A 219 -6.42 15.16 6.96
CA MET A 219 -7.88 15.37 7.15
C MET A 219 -8.45 16.63 6.47
N PRO A 220 -7.75 17.77 6.39
CA PRO A 220 -8.25 18.94 5.68
C PRO A 220 -8.22 18.81 4.14
N VAL A 221 -7.41 17.91 3.59
CA VAL A 221 -7.15 17.80 2.13
C VAL A 221 -8.42 17.56 1.32
N PRO A 222 -9.32 16.62 1.68
CA PRO A 222 -10.58 16.39 0.96
C PRO A 222 -11.51 17.60 0.99
N ILE A 223 -11.64 18.25 2.15
CA ILE A 223 -12.49 19.43 2.32
C ILE A 223 -11.97 20.56 1.43
N LEU A 224 -10.66 20.84 1.48
CA LEU A 224 -10.03 21.85 0.65
C LEU A 224 -10.12 21.51 -0.84
N TYR A 225 -9.95 20.25 -1.22
CA TYR A 225 -10.16 19.79 -2.59
C TYR A 225 -11.58 20.10 -3.07
N THR A 226 -12.60 19.71 -2.30
CA THR A 226 -14.01 19.97 -2.63
C THR A 226 -14.27 21.47 -2.76
N LEU A 227 -13.74 22.30 -1.85
CA LEU A 227 -13.91 23.75 -1.91
C LEU A 227 -13.19 24.40 -3.11
N VAL A 228 -12.00 23.90 -3.49
CA VAL A 228 -11.27 24.39 -4.68
C VAL A 228 -12.01 24.04 -5.96
N ILE A 229 -12.54 22.81 -6.07
CA ILE A 229 -13.19 22.33 -7.29
C ILE A 229 -14.63 22.85 -7.43
N TYR A 230 -15.38 22.95 -6.33
CA TYR A 230 -16.82 23.20 -6.38
C TYR A 230 -17.24 24.57 -5.82
N ASP A 231 -16.39 25.28 -5.07
CA ASP A 231 -16.76 26.51 -4.36
C ASP A 231 -15.76 27.68 -4.52
N ASN A 232 -14.97 27.66 -5.61
CA ASN A 232 -14.04 28.74 -6.00
C ASN A 232 -12.99 29.13 -4.94
N LEU A 233 -12.61 28.25 -4.02
CA LEU A 233 -11.49 28.49 -3.10
C LEU A 233 -10.17 28.59 -3.88
N SER A 234 -9.25 29.48 -3.46
CA SER A 234 -7.92 29.56 -4.10
C SER A 234 -7.20 28.21 -4.03
N PRO A 235 -6.62 27.72 -5.15
CA PRO A 235 -5.80 26.49 -5.17
C PRO A 235 -4.59 26.53 -4.23
N ASP A 236 -4.14 27.72 -3.80
CA ASP A 236 -3.02 27.87 -2.88
C ASP A 236 -3.28 27.16 -1.53
N TRP A 237 -4.53 27.14 -1.07
CA TRP A 237 -4.93 26.44 0.15
C TRP A 237 -4.68 24.94 0.07
N TYR A 238 -4.89 24.34 -1.11
CA TYR A 238 -4.60 22.94 -1.35
C TYR A 238 -3.10 22.65 -1.28
N SER A 239 -2.28 23.54 -1.84
CA SER A 239 -0.81 23.46 -1.76
C SER A 239 -0.29 23.57 -0.32
N TYR A 240 -0.84 24.47 0.49
CA TYR A 240 -0.46 24.61 1.90
C TYR A 240 -0.80 23.37 2.73
N ALA A 241 -1.94 22.73 2.46
CA ALA A 241 -2.30 21.48 3.11
C ALA A 241 -1.31 20.36 2.79
N TRP A 242 -0.93 20.19 1.51
CA TRP A 242 0.07 19.21 1.11
C TRP A 242 1.47 19.49 1.68
N PHE A 243 1.84 20.76 1.83
CA PHE A 243 3.06 21.13 2.53
C PHE A 243 3.04 20.68 4.00
N ALA A 244 1.92 20.89 4.71
CA ALA A 244 1.76 20.43 6.09
C ALA A 244 1.86 18.90 6.20
N VAL A 245 1.25 18.15 5.26
CA VAL A 245 1.36 16.69 5.16
C VAL A 245 2.82 16.27 4.98
N PHE A 246 3.56 16.91 4.06
CA PHE A 246 4.97 16.59 3.82
C PHE A 246 5.83 16.83 5.06
N VAL A 247 5.63 17.95 5.76
CA VAL A 247 6.34 18.26 7.01
C VAL A 247 6.01 17.26 8.12
N ALA A 248 4.74 16.85 8.24
CA ALA A 248 4.32 15.81 9.19
C ALA A 248 4.96 14.45 8.92
N PHE A 249 5.42 14.22 7.69
CA PHE A 249 6.08 12.99 7.27
C PHE A 249 7.58 12.95 7.59
N LEU A 250 8.25 14.10 7.79
CA LEU A 250 9.69 14.16 8.05
C LEU A 250 10.13 13.38 9.32
N PRO A 251 9.40 13.44 10.46
CA PRO A 251 9.71 12.61 11.61
C PRO A 251 9.58 11.10 11.32
N ALA A 252 8.68 10.70 10.41
CA ALA A 252 8.47 9.29 10.03
C ALA A 252 9.66 8.71 9.25
N ILE A 253 10.28 9.53 8.39
CA ILE A 253 11.44 9.14 7.55
C ILE A 253 12.71 9.03 8.40
N GLY A 254 12.83 9.82 9.47
CA GLY A 254 14.06 9.93 10.27
C GLY A 254 14.26 8.90 11.39
N LEU A 255 13.24 8.13 11.78
CA LEU A 255 13.24 7.42 13.07
C LEU A 255 13.50 5.90 13.13
N PRO A 256 13.34 5.03 12.09
CA PRO A 256 13.30 3.59 12.42
C PRO A 256 14.63 2.81 12.39
N ARG A 257 15.68 3.22 11.64
CA ARG A 257 16.80 2.30 11.33
C ARG A 257 18.21 2.74 11.71
N GLY A 258 18.50 4.04 11.80
CA GLY A 258 19.85 4.50 12.20
C GLY A 258 20.16 4.34 13.69
N ALA A 259 19.14 4.18 14.54
CA ALA A 259 19.29 4.21 15.99
C ALA A 259 19.39 2.83 16.67
N PHE A 260 19.05 1.73 15.98
CA PHE A 260 18.95 0.40 16.61
C PHE A 260 19.36 -0.77 15.68
N PRO A 261 20.65 -0.89 15.33
CA PRO A 261 21.17 -1.99 14.48
C PRO A 261 20.97 -3.39 15.08
N ASP A 262 20.80 -3.51 16.40
CA ASP A 262 20.62 -4.82 17.09
C ASP A 262 19.29 -5.53 16.79
N ILE A 263 18.31 -4.84 16.19
CA ILE A 263 16.96 -5.39 15.95
C ILE A 263 16.94 -6.32 14.72
N GLU A 264 17.83 -6.10 13.75
CA GLU A 264 17.90 -6.88 12.51
C GLU A 264 18.25 -8.36 12.76
N TRP A 265 19.10 -8.62 13.76
CA TRP A 265 19.47 -9.97 14.20
C TRP A 265 18.33 -10.72 14.90
N ALA A 266 17.48 -10.02 15.65
CA ALA A 266 16.38 -10.65 16.38
C ALA A 266 15.28 -11.18 15.44
N TYR A 267 14.95 -10.43 14.38
CA TYR A 267 14.02 -10.87 13.33
C TYR A 267 14.53 -12.12 12.59
N HIS A 268 15.83 -12.19 12.31
CA HIS A 268 16.44 -13.36 11.67
C HIS A 268 16.47 -14.60 12.58
N ALA A 269 16.71 -14.42 13.88
CA ALA A 269 16.73 -15.53 14.84
C ALA A 269 15.33 -16.15 15.06
N GLU A 270 14.27 -15.33 15.06
CA GLU A 270 12.89 -15.81 15.22
C GLU A 270 12.36 -16.49 13.94
N ALA A 271 12.76 -15.98 12.76
CA ALA A 271 12.45 -16.61 11.48
C ALA A 271 13.16 -17.97 11.27
N LEU A 272 14.30 -18.19 11.95
CA LEU A 272 15.07 -19.44 11.90
C LEU A 272 14.77 -20.38 13.09
N GLY A 273 14.09 -19.90 14.15
CA GLY A 273 13.90 -20.63 15.41
C GLY A 273 12.54 -21.32 15.61
N GLY A 274 11.61 -21.22 14.66
CA GLY A 274 10.25 -21.77 14.79
C GLY A 274 10.09 -23.29 14.62
N SER A 275 11.18 -24.07 14.56
CA SER A 275 11.16 -25.54 14.40
C SER A 275 12.00 -26.25 15.47
N ALA A 276 11.88 -25.84 16.73
CA ALA A 276 12.43 -26.62 17.84
C ALA A 276 11.37 -26.78 18.93
N ASN A 277 10.33 -27.56 18.63
CA ASN A 277 9.52 -28.17 19.67
C ASN A 277 9.96 -29.64 19.84
N SER A 278 10.69 -29.87 20.93
CA SER A 278 10.47 -30.97 21.88
C SER A 278 10.30 -32.40 21.34
N SER A 279 11.31 -33.26 21.53
CA SER A 279 11.18 -34.38 22.47
C SER A 279 12.48 -35.20 22.59
N LYS A 280 12.74 -35.69 23.82
CA LYS A 280 13.69 -36.73 24.24
C LYS A 280 15.15 -36.33 24.46
N THR A 281 15.46 -35.91 25.69
CA THR A 281 16.29 -36.70 26.62
C THR A 281 16.33 -36.03 28.00
N THR A 282 15.34 -36.36 28.83
CA THR A 282 15.52 -36.41 30.28
C THR A 282 16.06 -37.80 30.64
N HIS A 283 16.91 -37.85 31.67
CA HIS A 283 17.61 -39.01 32.28
C HIS A 283 19.02 -39.31 31.75
N ALA A 284 20.01 -38.71 32.40
CA ALA A 284 21.08 -39.43 33.09
C ALA A 284 21.79 -38.46 34.04
N VAL A 285 21.40 -38.53 35.31
CA VAL A 285 22.27 -38.17 36.43
C VAL A 285 23.27 -39.30 36.53
N GLU A 286 24.55 -39.05 36.29
CA GLU A 286 25.63 -39.90 36.82
C GLU A 286 26.93 -39.11 36.94
N GLU A 287 27.18 -38.72 38.19
CA GLU A 287 28.46 -38.75 38.89
C GLU A 287 29.74 -38.33 38.15
N LEU A 288 30.22 -37.13 38.54
CA LEU A 288 31.64 -36.82 38.63
C LEU A 288 32.37 -37.83 39.54
N PRO A 289 33.51 -38.41 39.12
CA PRO A 289 34.55 -38.79 40.04
C PRO A 289 35.55 -37.63 40.21
N LYS A 290 35.92 -37.44 41.47
CA LYS A 290 36.96 -36.54 41.96
C LYS A 290 38.37 -37.02 41.55
N ALA A 291 39.28 -36.05 41.45
CA ALA A 291 40.74 -36.13 41.63
C ALA A 291 41.57 -36.86 40.54
N LEU A 292 42.33 -36.11 39.74
CA LEU A 292 43.74 -35.73 39.91
C LEU A 292 44.15 -34.76 38.80
#